data_AF-A0A2H0UE84-F1
#
_entry.id   AF-A0A2H0UE84-F1
#
_cell.length_a   1.000
_cell.length_b   1.000
_cell.length_c   1.000
_cell.angle_alpha   90.00
_cell.angle_beta   90.00
_cell.angle_gamma   90.00
#
_symmetry.space_group_name_H-M   'P 1'
#
loop_
_entity.id
_entity.type
_entity.pdbx_description
1 polymer ?
#
loop_
_entity_poly.entity_id
_entity_poly.type
_entity_poly.pdbx_seq_one_letter_code
_entity_poly.pdbx_strand_id
1 'polypeptide(L)'
;MYTILKERKQTGFTLIELLVVIAIIGILASIALASLNTAREKAQNTNYLSQIDAYQKVFELYYSDNGFYPKSGVSATGAEYCLGEGYPNGTCWHNTGTGRSENSTFNTALKQYISALPIPAVINPSASLQGAIYKHLNSGGGYDVQYFLAGNNQNCGKGTFISNISGNTRCQIIK
;
A
#
# COMPACT_ATOMS: atom_id res chain seq x y z
N MET A 1 3.61 -80.47 7.68
CA MET A 1 3.84 -79.30 6.80
C MET A 1 3.98 -78.09 7.70
N TYR A 2 5.22 -77.65 7.99
CA TYR A 2 5.47 -76.46 8.81
C TYR A 2 5.76 -75.28 7.88
N THR A 3 4.96 -74.22 8.00
CA THR A 3 5.12 -72.98 7.22
C THR A 3 6.14 -72.09 7.94
N ILE A 4 7.28 -71.82 7.31
CA ILE A 4 8.27 -70.86 7.85
C ILE A 4 7.72 -69.45 7.70
N LEU A 5 7.41 -68.79 8.82
CA LEU A 5 7.05 -67.38 8.86
C LEU A 5 8.33 -66.54 8.74
N LYS A 6 8.48 -65.85 7.60
CA LYS A 6 9.57 -64.91 7.33
C LYS A 6 9.34 -63.63 8.13
N GLU A 7 10.02 -63.48 9.25
CA GLU A 7 10.13 -62.24 10.04
C GLU A 7 10.56 -61.08 9.14
N ARG A 8 9.65 -60.12 8.89
CA ARG A 8 10.02 -58.86 8.22
C ARG A 8 10.71 -57.98 9.26
N LYS A 9 12.03 -57.79 9.12
CA LYS A 9 12.77 -56.81 9.93
C LYS A 9 12.13 -55.44 9.78
N GLN A 10 11.51 -54.93 10.83
CA GLN A 10 11.04 -53.55 10.88
C GLN A 10 12.26 -52.64 11.05
N THR A 11 12.60 -51.90 10.01
CA THR A 11 13.61 -50.84 10.06
C THR A 11 12.94 -49.57 10.59
N GLY A 12 13.24 -49.19 11.84
CA GLY A 12 12.83 -47.92 12.42
C GLY A 12 13.82 -46.80 12.08
N PHE A 13 13.33 -45.57 12.03
CA PHE A 13 14.19 -44.38 11.95
C PHE A 13 15.03 -44.22 13.21
N THR A 14 16.28 -43.82 13.06
CA THR A 14 17.13 -43.46 14.21
C THR A 14 16.77 -42.07 14.72
N LEU A 15 16.97 -41.83 16.02
CA LEU A 15 16.76 -40.50 16.62
C LEU A 15 17.63 -39.42 15.96
N ILE A 16 18.84 -39.78 15.53
CA ILE A 16 19.75 -38.85 14.85
C ILE A 16 19.27 -38.48 13.45
N GLU A 17 18.69 -39.43 12.70
CA GLU A 17 18.11 -39.14 11.38
C GLU A 17 16.94 -38.17 11.50
N LEU A 18 16.06 -38.35 12.50
CA LEU A 18 14.95 -37.43 12.72
C LEU A 18 15.44 -36.03 13.15
N LEU A 19 16.47 -35.97 14.01
CA LEU A 19 17.02 -34.72 14.52
C LEU A 19 17.65 -33.88 13.40
N VAL A 20 18.41 -34.51 12.49
CA VAL A 20 19.01 -33.81 11.35
C VAL A 20 17.94 -33.26 10.40
N VAL A 21 16.85 -33.99 10.18
CA VAL A 21 15.75 -33.54 9.30
C VAL A 21 15.08 -32.29 9.84
N ILE A 22 14.70 -32.26 11.12
CA ILE A 22 14.06 -31.07 11.71
C ILE A 22 15.02 -29.88 11.75
N ALA A 23 16.33 -30.12 11.92
CA ALA A 23 17.34 -29.06 11.86
C ALA A 23 17.42 -28.43 10.46
N ILE A 24 17.44 -29.25 9.40
CA ILE A 24 17.46 -28.76 8.01
C ILE A 24 16.16 -28.02 7.67
N ILE A 25 15.00 -28.57 8.07
CA ILE A 25 13.70 -27.90 7.86
C ILE A 25 13.67 -26.54 8.56
N GLY A 26 14.20 -26.44 9.79
CA GLY A 26 14.29 -25.19 10.54
C GLY A 26 15.12 -24.12 9.82
N ILE A 27 16.28 -24.50 9.29
CA ILE A 27 17.15 -23.59 8.52
C ILE A 27 16.42 -23.10 7.27
N LEU A 28 15.87 -24.00 6.45
CA LEU A 28 15.16 -23.64 5.23
C LEU A 28 13.92 -22.77 5.50
N ALA A 29 13.16 -23.07 6.56
CA ALA A 29 11.98 -22.31 6.95
C ALA A 29 12.32 -20.87 7.34
N SER A 30 13.41 -20.65 8.08
CA SER A 30 13.84 -19.30 8.49
C SER A 30 14.15 -18.38 7.31
N ILE A 31 14.85 -18.89 6.29
CA ILE A 31 15.19 -18.15 5.06
C ILE A 31 13.91 -17.85 4.25
N ALA A 32 13.02 -18.84 4.13
CA ALA A 32 11.76 -18.69 3.41
C ALA A 32 10.88 -17.59 4.03
N LEU A 33 10.74 -17.56 5.35
CA LEU A 33 9.95 -16.56 6.06
C LEU A 33 10.48 -15.13 5.86
N ALA A 34 11.80 -14.94 5.91
CA ALA A 34 12.40 -13.62 5.66
C ALA A 34 12.10 -13.12 4.23
N SER A 35 12.21 -14.01 3.23
CA SER A 35 11.92 -13.65 1.84
C SER A 35 10.44 -13.32 1.60
N LEU A 36 9.53 -13.98 2.32
CA LEU A 36 8.09 -13.78 2.18
C LEU A 36 7.64 -12.41 2.68
N ASN A 37 8.24 -11.90 3.76
CA ASN A 37 7.90 -10.57 4.28
C ASN A 37 8.21 -9.48 3.26
N THR A 38 9.42 -9.50 2.67
CA THR A 38 9.80 -8.55 1.60
C THR A 38 8.90 -8.68 0.37
N ALA A 39 8.54 -9.91 -0.02
CA ALA A 39 7.64 -10.13 -1.15
C ALA A 39 6.23 -9.57 -0.89
N ARG A 40 5.72 -9.70 0.33
CA ARG A 40 4.42 -9.14 0.74
C ARG A 40 4.43 -7.62 0.71
N GLU A 41 5.46 -6.98 1.26
CA GLU A 41 5.61 -5.51 1.21
C GLU A 41 5.65 -5.00 -0.23
N LYS A 42 6.41 -5.67 -1.11
CA LYS A 42 6.47 -5.30 -2.53
C LYS A 42 5.11 -5.45 -3.22
N ALA A 43 4.39 -6.54 -2.96
CA ALA A 43 3.06 -6.76 -3.52
C ALA A 43 2.05 -5.70 -3.02
N GLN A 44 2.12 -5.32 -1.75
CA GLN A 44 1.31 -4.22 -1.19
C GLN A 44 1.62 -2.89 -1.88
N ASN A 45 2.90 -2.56 -2.05
CA ASN A 45 3.32 -1.35 -2.77
C ASN A 45 2.82 -1.34 -4.22
N THR A 46 2.88 -2.48 -4.93
CA THR A 46 2.35 -2.58 -6.30
C THR A 46 0.84 -2.36 -6.35
N ASN A 47 0.08 -2.98 -5.44
CA ASN A 47 -1.35 -2.76 -5.34
C ASN A 47 -1.67 -1.29 -5.05
N TYR A 48 -0.90 -0.67 -4.16
CA TYR A 48 -1.05 0.74 -3.80
C TYR A 48 -0.81 1.67 -4.98
N LEU A 49 0.28 1.46 -5.73
CA LEU A 49 0.58 2.22 -6.95
C LEU A 49 -0.55 2.08 -7.99
N SER A 50 -1.13 0.88 -8.14
CA SER A 50 -2.28 0.67 -9.02
C SER A 50 -3.52 1.47 -8.60
N GLN A 51 -3.70 1.71 -7.30
CA GLN A 51 -4.79 2.54 -6.79
C GLN A 51 -4.55 4.02 -7.09
N ILE A 52 -3.33 4.52 -6.86
CA ILE A 52 -2.94 5.89 -7.23
C ILE A 52 -3.11 6.11 -8.73
N ASP A 53 -2.75 5.13 -9.55
CA ASP A 53 -2.96 5.15 -11.00
C ASP A 53 -4.45 5.25 -11.39
N ALA A 54 -5.34 4.60 -10.64
CA ALA A 54 -6.78 4.72 -10.85
C ALA A 54 -7.27 6.14 -10.56
N TYR A 55 -6.79 6.76 -9.47
CA TYR A 55 -7.11 8.16 -9.16
C TYR A 55 -6.62 9.12 -10.23
N GLN A 56 -5.42 8.94 -10.76
CA GLN A 56 -4.93 9.78 -11.86
C GLN A 56 -5.88 9.74 -13.05
N LYS A 57 -6.34 8.55 -13.47
CA LYS A 57 -7.31 8.42 -14.57
C LYS A 57 -8.61 9.16 -14.27
N VAL A 58 -9.11 9.06 -13.05
CA VAL A 58 -10.31 9.77 -12.59
C VAL A 58 -10.10 11.28 -12.65
N PHE A 59 -8.92 11.79 -12.28
CA PHE A 59 -8.61 13.22 -12.39
C PHE A 59 -8.58 13.69 -13.84
N GLU A 60 -8.02 12.91 -14.76
CA GLU A 60 -8.05 13.23 -16.20
C GLU A 60 -9.48 13.25 -16.75
N LEU A 61 -10.31 12.28 -16.36
CA LEU A 61 -11.72 12.24 -16.76
C LEU A 61 -12.49 13.45 -16.22
N TYR A 62 -12.29 13.78 -14.94
CA TYR A 62 -12.88 14.97 -14.35
C TYR A 62 -12.48 16.24 -15.09
N TYR A 63 -11.19 16.37 -15.44
CA TYR A 63 -10.68 17.51 -16.20
C TYR A 63 -11.28 17.57 -17.61
N SER A 64 -11.43 16.42 -18.28
CA SER A 64 -12.05 16.33 -19.61
C SER A 64 -13.47 16.91 -19.61
N ASP A 65 -14.24 16.64 -18.56
CA ASP A 65 -15.65 17.03 -18.49
C ASP A 65 -15.84 18.46 -17.94
N ASN A 66 -14.94 18.93 -17.08
CA ASN A 66 -15.11 20.20 -16.35
C ASN A 66 -14.14 21.31 -16.80
N GLY A 67 -13.05 20.97 -17.47
CA GLY A 67 -11.98 21.90 -17.86
C GLY A 67 -11.07 22.35 -16.70
N PHE A 68 -11.19 21.74 -15.52
CA PHE A 68 -10.35 21.98 -14.35
C PHE A 68 -10.28 20.72 -13.47
N TYR A 69 -9.20 20.53 -12.71
CA TYR A 69 -9.12 19.43 -11.75
C TYR A 69 -9.99 19.65 -10.52
N PRO A 70 -10.42 18.57 -9.84
CA PRO A 70 -11.30 18.68 -8.68
C PRO A 70 -10.77 19.65 -7.63
N LYS A 71 -11.64 20.56 -7.19
CA LYS A 71 -11.41 21.47 -6.07
C LYS A 71 -12.45 21.20 -5.01
N SER A 72 -12.08 21.26 -3.74
CA SER A 72 -13.07 21.20 -2.66
C SER A 72 -13.58 22.61 -2.38
N GLY A 73 -14.85 22.85 -2.70
CA GLY A 73 -15.58 24.05 -2.27
C GLY A 73 -14.93 25.38 -2.67
N VAL A 74 -15.45 26.47 -2.11
CA VAL A 74 -15.06 27.86 -2.42
C VAL A 74 -13.58 28.11 -2.08
N SER A 75 -12.74 28.13 -3.11
CA SER A 75 -11.51 28.95 -3.21
C SER A 75 -10.42 28.83 -2.13
N ALA A 76 -10.31 27.72 -1.40
CA ALA A 76 -9.12 27.48 -0.57
C ALA A 76 -7.97 26.92 -1.43
N THR A 77 -7.37 27.82 -2.21
CA THR A 77 -6.06 27.69 -2.85
C THR A 77 -5.07 26.99 -1.91
N GLY A 78 -4.62 25.79 -2.26
CA GLY A 78 -3.58 25.06 -1.52
C GLY A 78 -4.08 24.21 -0.34
N ALA A 79 -5.38 24.02 -0.19
CA ALA A 79 -5.94 23.03 0.74
C ALA A 79 -5.59 21.59 0.30
N GLU A 80 -5.26 20.77 1.28
CA GLU A 80 -4.85 19.38 1.12
C GLU A 80 -5.91 18.46 1.73
N TYR A 81 -6.32 17.44 0.98
CA TYR A 81 -7.41 16.53 1.32
C TYR A 81 -6.95 15.09 1.23
N CYS A 82 -7.68 14.20 1.89
CA CYS A 82 -7.46 12.77 1.72
C CYS A 82 -7.90 12.27 0.35
N LEU A 83 -7.10 11.37 -0.20
CA LEU A 83 -7.42 10.67 -1.43
C LEU A 83 -8.25 9.43 -1.09
N GLY A 84 -9.58 9.57 -1.11
CA GLY A 84 -10.52 8.52 -0.73
C GLY A 84 -11.28 8.82 0.56
N GLU A 85 -12.02 7.84 1.03
CA GLU A 85 -12.89 7.91 2.22
C GLU A 85 -12.77 6.66 3.07
N GLY A 86 -13.18 6.72 4.34
CA GLY A 86 -13.14 5.57 5.26
C GLY A 86 -11.80 5.39 5.97
N TYR A 87 -10.98 6.43 6.04
CA TYR A 87 -9.82 6.48 6.91
C TYR A 87 -10.25 6.45 8.40
N PRO A 88 -9.47 5.79 9.27
CA PRO A 88 -9.61 5.91 10.72
C PRO A 88 -9.61 7.39 11.13
N ASN A 89 -10.59 7.77 11.93
CA ASN A 89 -10.80 9.16 12.39
C ASN A 89 -11.10 10.17 11.26
N GLY A 90 -11.36 9.72 10.02
CA GLY A 90 -11.60 10.58 8.87
C GLY A 90 -10.38 11.42 8.46
N THR A 91 -9.18 10.99 8.86
CA THR A 91 -7.93 11.70 8.60
C THR A 91 -6.87 10.81 7.96
N CYS A 92 -6.10 11.39 7.05
CA CYS A 92 -4.94 10.79 6.42
C CYS A 92 -3.70 11.67 6.65
N TRP A 93 -2.55 11.23 6.17
CA TRP A 93 -1.22 11.78 6.39
C TRP A 93 -0.75 11.73 7.85
N HIS A 94 -1.59 12.04 8.83
CA HIS A 94 -1.36 11.84 10.25
C HIS A 94 -2.61 11.29 10.95
N ASN A 95 -2.49 10.15 11.65
CA ASN A 95 -3.58 9.58 12.46
C ASN A 95 -3.62 10.16 13.89
N THR A 96 -3.43 11.48 14.03
CA THR A 96 -3.35 12.18 15.32
C THR A 96 -4.15 13.49 15.36
N GLY A 97 -5.16 13.64 14.49
CA GLY A 97 -6.01 14.85 14.43
C GLY A 97 -5.35 16.09 13.84
N THR A 98 -4.04 16.03 13.54
CA THR A 98 -3.27 17.04 12.78
C THR A 98 -3.10 16.67 11.31
N GLY A 99 -3.74 15.57 10.88
CA GLY A 99 -3.74 15.07 9.51
C GLY A 99 -4.56 15.93 8.55
N ARG A 100 -4.60 15.49 7.29
CA ARG A 100 -5.56 16.03 6.31
C ARG A 100 -6.90 15.33 6.52
N SER A 101 -7.98 16.05 6.32
CA SER A 101 -9.32 15.50 6.49
C SER A 101 -9.85 14.95 5.18
N GLU A 102 -10.70 13.94 5.29
CA GLU A 102 -11.60 13.56 4.22
C GLU A 102 -12.48 14.73 3.81
N ASN A 103 -12.84 14.76 2.53
CA ASN A 103 -13.67 15.81 1.99
C ASN A 103 -14.79 15.19 1.15
N SER A 104 -16.01 15.24 1.69
CA SER A 104 -17.17 14.63 1.05
C SER A 104 -17.48 15.25 -0.31
N THR A 105 -17.27 16.55 -0.49
CA THR A 105 -17.47 17.24 -1.78
C THR A 105 -16.49 16.74 -2.84
N PHE A 106 -15.20 16.66 -2.50
CA PHE A 106 -14.17 16.11 -3.36
C PHE A 106 -14.44 14.64 -3.69
N ASN A 107 -14.71 13.80 -2.68
CA ASN A 107 -14.97 12.38 -2.88
C ASN A 107 -16.22 12.14 -3.72
N THR A 108 -17.29 12.92 -3.52
CA THR A 108 -18.52 12.82 -4.32
C THR A 108 -18.26 13.21 -5.78
N ALA A 109 -17.45 14.24 -6.02
CA ALA A 109 -17.06 14.65 -7.37
C ALA A 109 -16.29 13.55 -8.10
N LEU A 110 -15.38 12.84 -7.42
CA LEU A 110 -14.64 11.71 -8.02
C LEU A 110 -15.50 10.48 -8.27
N LYS A 111 -16.44 10.17 -7.37
CA LYS A 111 -17.34 9.01 -7.47
C LYS A 111 -18.24 9.01 -8.71
N GLN A 112 -18.39 10.15 -9.38
CA GLN A 112 -19.08 10.21 -10.67
C GLN A 112 -18.34 9.42 -11.77
N TYR A 113 -17.03 9.23 -11.62
CA TYR A 113 -16.16 8.60 -12.62
C TYR A 113 -15.61 7.23 -12.20
N ILE A 114 -15.83 6.83 -10.94
CA ILE A 114 -15.38 5.53 -10.40
C ILE A 114 -16.37 5.00 -9.37
N SER A 115 -16.72 3.72 -9.47
CA SER A 115 -17.77 3.08 -8.65
C SER A 115 -17.38 2.93 -7.17
N ALA A 116 -16.09 2.84 -6.85
CA ALA A 116 -15.57 2.86 -5.50
C ALA A 116 -14.19 3.53 -5.52
N LEU A 117 -13.99 4.50 -4.63
CA LEU A 117 -12.68 5.13 -4.44
C LEU A 117 -11.78 4.12 -3.73
N PRO A 118 -10.72 3.59 -4.37
CA PRO A 118 -9.84 2.64 -3.71
C PRO A 118 -9.19 3.35 -2.53
N ILE A 119 -9.27 2.82 -1.32
CA ILE A 119 -8.59 3.42 -0.17
C ILE A 119 -7.11 3.09 -0.32
N PRO A 120 -6.23 4.07 -0.61
CA PRO A 120 -4.80 3.86 -0.59
C PRO A 120 -4.43 3.24 0.76
N ALA A 121 -3.99 1.98 0.71
CA ALA A 121 -3.70 1.15 1.87
C ALA A 121 -2.90 1.89 2.96
N VAL A 122 -3.21 1.58 4.22
CA VAL A 122 -2.48 2.09 5.38
C VAL A 122 -1.12 1.43 5.41
N ILE A 123 -0.08 2.20 5.13
CA ILE A 123 1.25 1.62 4.88
C ILE A 123 1.96 1.29 6.18
N ASN A 124 1.57 1.91 7.29
CA ASN A 124 1.95 1.48 8.64
C ASN A 124 0.99 2.12 9.65
N PRO A 125 0.25 1.35 10.46
CA PRO A 125 -0.48 1.93 11.60
C PRO A 125 0.45 2.38 12.75
N SER A 126 1.75 2.06 12.70
CA SER A 126 2.73 2.32 13.77
C SER A 126 3.54 3.60 13.60
N ALA A 127 3.77 4.06 12.37
CA ALA A 127 4.22 5.41 12.09
C ALA A 127 2.95 6.19 11.77
N SER A 128 2.72 7.34 12.38
CA SER A 128 1.48 8.12 12.25
C SER A 128 1.03 8.44 10.81
N LEU A 129 1.77 8.05 9.76
CA LEU A 129 1.56 8.28 8.34
C LEU A 129 0.59 7.27 7.71
N GLN A 130 -0.51 7.78 7.16
CA GLN A 130 -1.56 6.95 6.57
C GLN A 130 -2.09 7.53 5.25
N GLY A 131 -2.28 6.68 4.24
CA GLY A 131 -2.99 7.07 3.02
C GLY A 131 -2.20 7.99 2.08
N ALA A 132 -2.94 8.63 1.19
CA ALA A 132 -2.44 9.61 0.23
C ALA A 132 -3.21 10.92 0.36
N ILE A 133 -2.57 12.02 -0.03
CA ILE A 133 -3.18 13.34 -0.07
C ILE A 133 -3.28 13.87 -1.48
N TYR A 134 -4.28 14.69 -1.72
CA TYR A 134 -4.49 15.46 -2.93
C TYR A 134 -4.48 16.96 -2.60
N LYS A 135 -3.85 17.75 -3.47
CA LYS A 135 -3.77 19.20 -3.38
C LYS A 135 -4.02 19.82 -4.74
N HIS A 136 -4.93 20.77 -4.81
CA HIS A 136 -5.14 21.57 -6.02
C HIS A 136 -4.10 22.69 -6.12
N LEU A 137 -3.47 22.87 -7.29
CA LEU A 137 -2.47 23.90 -7.56
C LEU A 137 -3.08 25.08 -8.31
N ASN A 138 -2.79 26.29 -7.84
CA ASN A 138 -3.57 27.50 -8.20
C ASN A 138 -3.03 28.28 -9.40
N SER A 139 -1.85 27.92 -9.92
CA SER A 139 -1.22 28.61 -11.04
C SER A 139 -1.00 27.61 -12.17
N GLY A 140 -2.05 27.37 -12.97
CA GLY A 140 -1.98 26.49 -14.15
C GLY A 140 -3.03 25.37 -14.22
N GLY A 141 -3.90 25.24 -13.21
CA GLY A 141 -4.94 24.21 -13.21
C GLY A 141 -4.37 22.80 -13.05
N GLY A 142 -3.41 22.64 -12.13
CA GLY A 142 -2.70 21.39 -11.85
C GLY A 142 -3.08 20.76 -10.51
N TYR A 143 -2.53 19.59 -10.21
CA TYR A 143 -2.67 18.92 -8.92
C TYR A 143 -1.36 18.34 -8.42
N ASP A 144 -1.30 18.17 -7.11
CA ASP A 144 -0.22 17.48 -6.40
C ASP A 144 -0.82 16.32 -5.59
N VAL A 145 -0.36 15.12 -5.86
CA VAL A 145 -0.71 13.91 -5.10
C VAL A 145 0.54 13.40 -4.42
N GLN A 146 0.46 13.25 -3.09
CA GLN A 146 1.56 12.69 -2.31
C GLN A 146 1.10 11.46 -1.57
N TYR A 147 2.00 10.49 -1.49
CA TYR A 147 1.73 9.20 -0.89
C TYR A 147 3.01 8.56 -0.39
N PHE A 148 2.86 7.49 0.38
CA PHE A 148 3.98 6.72 0.90
C PHE A 148 4.05 5.36 0.21
N LEU A 149 5.19 4.67 0.34
CA LEU A 149 5.36 3.25 0.04
C LEU A 149 6.15 2.60 1.18
N ALA A 150 5.84 1.35 1.50
CA ALA A 150 6.49 0.62 2.59
C ALA A 150 7.96 0.36 2.24
N GLY A 151 8.87 0.68 3.16
CA GLY A 151 10.31 0.57 2.96
C GLY A 151 10.95 1.83 2.42
N ASN A 152 12.28 1.91 2.53
CA ASN A 152 13.07 3.04 2.02
C ASN A 152 13.41 2.86 0.54
N ASN A 153 13.59 3.98 -0.17
CA ASN A 153 14.03 4.04 -1.57
C ASN A 153 13.19 3.17 -2.53
N GLN A 154 11.88 3.09 -2.31
CA GLN A 154 10.97 2.39 -3.19
C GLN A 154 10.77 3.14 -4.51
N ASN A 155 10.47 2.41 -5.58
CA ASN A 155 10.13 3.01 -6.86
C ASN A 155 8.71 3.60 -6.81
N CYS A 156 8.60 4.90 -7.04
CA CYS A 156 7.33 5.65 -7.03
C CYS A 156 6.46 5.45 -8.28
N GLY A 157 6.79 4.53 -9.18
CA GLY A 157 6.00 4.29 -10.40
C GLY A 157 5.95 5.54 -11.28
N LYS A 158 4.77 6.13 -11.44
CA LYS A 158 4.58 7.39 -12.19
C LYS A 158 4.88 8.66 -11.38
N GLY A 159 5.14 8.53 -10.08
CA GLY A 159 5.57 9.63 -9.23
C GLY A 159 7.08 9.75 -9.14
N THR A 160 7.51 10.81 -8.46
CA THR A 160 8.89 11.13 -8.16
C THR A 160 9.17 10.84 -6.69
N PHE A 161 10.35 10.28 -6.41
CA PHE A 161 10.86 10.13 -5.05
C PHE A 161 11.14 11.51 -4.44
N ILE A 162 10.70 11.72 -3.20
CA ILE A 162 10.93 12.96 -2.44
C ILE A 162 11.89 12.72 -1.28
N SER A 163 11.55 11.80 -0.39
CA SER A 163 12.35 11.53 0.82
C SER A 163 11.97 10.20 1.44
N ASN A 164 12.78 9.75 2.41
CA ASN A 164 12.39 8.65 3.31
C ASN A 164 11.92 9.24 4.64
N ILE A 165 10.77 8.80 5.14
CA ILE A 165 10.19 9.24 6.42
C ILE A 165 9.77 8.00 7.21
N SER A 166 10.35 7.83 8.40
CA SER A 166 10.02 6.73 9.32
C SER A 166 10.06 5.33 8.67
N GLY A 167 11.06 5.07 7.82
CA GLY A 167 11.22 3.80 7.13
C GLY A 167 10.32 3.61 5.89
N ASN A 168 9.61 4.64 5.45
CA ASN A 168 8.75 4.62 4.27
C ASN A 168 9.25 5.62 3.23
N THR A 169 8.99 5.34 1.96
CA THR A 169 9.34 6.19 0.84
C THR A 169 8.20 7.17 0.56
N ARG A 170 8.47 8.48 0.63
CA ARG A 170 7.53 9.52 0.22
C ARG A 170 7.67 9.76 -1.28
N CYS A 171 6.55 9.63 -1.97
CA CYS A 171 6.41 9.82 -3.40
C CYS A 171 5.46 10.98 -3.68
N GLN A 172 5.66 11.63 -4.83
CA GLN A 172 4.85 12.77 -5.24
C GLN A 172 4.59 12.73 -6.74
N ILE A 173 3.39 13.11 -7.16
CA ILE A 173 2.99 13.30 -8.54
C ILE A 173 2.50 14.74 -8.66
N ILE A 174 3.15 15.52 -9.51
CA ILE A 174 2.73 16.89 -9.85
C ILE A 174 2.34 16.90 -11.32
N LYS A 175 1.17 17.44 -11.63
CA LYS A 175 0.71 17.67 -13.00
C LYS A 175 0.08 19.04 -13.14
#